data_AF-A0A090SZQ1-F1
#
_entry.id   AF-A0A090SZQ1-F1
#
_cell.length_a   1.000
_cell.length_b   1.000
_cell.length_c   1.000
_cell.angle_alpha   90.00
_cell.angle_beta   90.00
_cell.angle_gamma   90.00
#
_symmetry.space_group_name_H-M   'P 1'
#
loop_
_entity.id
_entity.type
_entity.pdbx_description
1 polymer ?
#
loop_
_entity_poly.entity_id
_entity_poly.type
_entity_poly.pdbx_seq_one_letter_code
_entity_poly.pdbx_strand_id
1 'polypeptide(L)' 'MKSIESSMKILLVDDAQLERMQLQIRLKQLGHEVEVAASGREALALYPTFDLSWCS' A
#
# COMPACT_ATOMS: atom_id res chain seq x y z
N MET A 1 19.25 19.48 5.59
CA MET A 1 17.89 19.16 6.09
C MET A 1 17.42 17.89 5.42
N LYS A 2 17.20 16.81 6.17
CA LYS A 2 16.51 15.62 5.67
C LYS A 2 15.03 15.93 5.79
N SER A 3 14.33 16.13 4.67
CA SER A 3 12.88 16.26 4.67
C SER A 3 12.30 15.05 5.41
N ILE A 4 11.32 15.29 6.27
CA ILE A 4 10.57 14.21 6.93
C ILE A 4 9.86 13.45 5.81
N GLU A 5 10.49 12.40 5.28
CA GLU A 5 9.81 11.37 4.50
C GLU A 5 8.85 10.70 5.47
N SER A 6 7.62 11.21 5.51
CA SER A 6 6.55 10.65 6.33
C SER A 6 6.39 9.19 5.91
N SER A 7 6.68 8.25 6.82
CA SER A 7 6.35 6.85 6.62
C SER A 7 4.85 6.74 6.36
N MET A 8 4.48 6.46 5.12
CA MET A 8 3.10 6.24 4.72
C MET A 8 2.77 4.76 4.81
N LYS A 9 1.51 4.48 5.16
CA LYS A 9 0.92 3.14 5.08
C LYS A 9 0.29 2.99 3.70
N ILE A 10 0.77 2.03 2.93
CA ILE A 10 0.39 1.82 1.53
C ILE A 10 -0.21 0.42 1.40
N LEU A 11 -1.42 0.34 0.85
CA LEU A 11 -2.02 -0.91 0.40
C LEU A 11 -1.76 -1.08 -1.11
N LEU A 12 -0.86 -1.99 -1.46
CA LEU A 12 -0.50 -2.30 -2.85
C LEU A 12 -1.35 -3.46 -3.37
N VAL A 13 -2.22 -3.18 -4.35
CA VAL A 13 -3.09 -4.18 -4.98
C VAL A 13 -2.68 -4.37 -6.43
N ASP A 14 -2.21 -5.56 -6.78
CA ASP A 14 -1.74 -5.91 -8.11
C ASP A 14 -1.92 -7.43 -8.32
N ASP A 15 -2.50 -7.85 -9.44
CA ASP A 15 -2.75 -9.27 -9.76
C ASP A 15 -1.50 -10.00 -10.26
N ALA A 16 -0.49 -9.25 -10.71
CA ALA A 16 0.77 -9.78 -11.20
C ALA A 16 1.79 -9.95 -10.05
N GLN A 17 2.13 -11.20 -9.73
CA GLN A 17 2.87 -11.55 -8.51
C GLN A 17 4.29 -10.96 -8.48
N LEU A 18 4.99 -10.97 -9.62
CA LEU A 18 6.40 -10.55 -9.70
C LEU A 18 6.51 -9.03 -9.55
N GLU A 19 5.63 -8.32 -10.22
CA GLU A 19 5.47 -6.87 -10.23
C GLU A 19 5.14 -6.37 -8.82
N ARG A 20 4.13 -6.97 -8.18
CA ARG A 20 3.76 -6.69 -6.78
C ARG A 20 4.93 -6.84 -5.82
N MET A 21 5.73 -7.91 -5.98
CA MET A 21 6.89 -8.17 -5.14
C MET A 21 7.97 -7.09 -5.32
N GLN A 22 8.31 -6.73 -6.55
CA GLN A 22 9.31 -5.70 -6.85
C GLN A 22 8.90 -4.33 -6.30
N LEU A 23 7.63 -3.95 -6.49
CA LEU A 23 7.06 -2.72 -5.97
C LEU A 23 7.06 -2.69 -4.44
N GLN A 24 6.65 -3.77 -3.79
CA GLN A 24 6.67 -3.88 -2.33
C GLN A 24 8.08 -3.69 -1.77
N ILE A 25 9.09 -4.33 -2.36
CA ILE A 25 10.49 -4.21 -1.93
C ILE A 25 10.95 -2.75 -2.04
N ARG A 26 10.68 -2.09 -3.17
CA ARG A 26 11.09 -0.71 -3.39
C ARG A 26 10.44 0.25 -2.40
N LEU A 27 9.13 0.11 -2.17
CA LEU A 27 8.40 0.95 -1.21
C LEU A 27 8.90 0.74 0.24
N LYS A 28 9.20 -0.51 0.63
CA LYS A 28 9.80 -0.80 1.94
C LYS A 28 11.22 -0.23 2.09
N GLN A 29 12.03 -0.27 1.03
CA GLN A 29 13.37 0.33 1.01
C GLN A 29 13.33 1.86 1.17
N LEU A 30 12.26 2.50 0.69
CA LEU A 30 11.99 3.92 0.91
C LEU A 30 11.45 4.23 2.32
N GLY A 31 11.30 3.22 3.18
CA GLY A 31 10.86 3.39 4.57
C GLY A 31 9.34 3.45 4.75
N HIS A 32 8.55 3.04 3.75
CA HIS A 32 7.10 2.95 3.85
C HIS A 32 6.63 1.60 4.43
N GLU A 33 5.51 1.62 5.12
CA GLU A 33 4.79 0.41 5.54
C GLU A 33 3.89 -0.06 4.41
N VAL A 34 4.09 -1.29 3.93
CA VAL A 34 3.42 -1.79 2.72
C VAL A 34 2.75 -3.12 2.99
N GLU A 35 1.43 -3.14 2.83
CA GLU A 35 0.61 -4.34 2.76
C GLU A 35 0.29 -4.67 1.31
N VAL A 36 0.19 -5.96 1.00
CA VAL A 36 0.00 -6.45 -0.37
C VAL A 36 -1.27 -7.29 -0.48
N ALA A 37 -2.01 -7.10 -1.56
CA ALA A 37 -3.17 -7.91 -1.93
C ALA A 37 -3.07 -8.30 -3.41
N ALA A 38 -3.48 -9.51 -3.75
CA ALA A 38 -3.50 -10.01 -5.13
C ALA A 38 -4.78 -9.66 -5.89
N SER A 39 -5.79 -9.14 -5.20
CA SER A 39 -7.05 -8.72 -5.82
C SER A 39 -7.76 -7.65 -4.99
N GLY A 40 -8.67 -6.91 -5.61
CA GLY A 40 -9.54 -5.97 -4.90
C GLY A 40 -10.38 -6.63 -3.80
N ARG A 41 -10.77 -7.89 -3.97
CA ARG A 41 -11.51 -8.64 -2.93
C ARG A 41 -10.64 -8.89 -1.69
N GLU A 42 -9.38 -9.28 -1.88
CA GLU A 42 -8.42 -9.41 -0.78
C GLU A 42 -8.14 -8.06 -0.13
N ALA A 43 -7.97 -7.00 -0.92
CA ALA A 43 -7.75 -5.65 -0.43
C ALA A 43 -8.90 -5.16 0.46
N LEU A 44 -10.15 -5.36 0.01
CA LEU A 44 -11.35 -5.04 0.79
C LEU A 44 -11.53 -5.92 2.03
N ALA A 45 -11.05 -7.17 2.00
CA ALA A 45 -11.05 -8.03 3.19
C ALA A 45 -10.04 -7.55 4.26
N LEU A 46 -8.91 -6.98 3.84
CA LEU A 46 -7.91 -6.39 4.73
C LEU A 46 -8.35 -5.02 5.26
N TYR A 47 -8.97 -4.20 4.41
CA TYR A 47 -9.45 -2.87 4.73
C TYR A 47 -10.93 -2.71 4.37
N PRO A 48 -11.84 -3.28 5.19
CA PRO A 48 -13.28 -3.26 4.90
C PRO A 48 -13.90 -1.87 5.00
N THR A 49 -13.26 -0.97 5.75
CA THR A 49 -13.67 0.42 5.91
C THR A 49 -12.77 1.33 5.09
N PHE A 50 -13.22 1.69 3.90
CA PHE A 50 -12.71 2.87 3.21
C PHE A 50 -13.43 4.09 3.81
N ASP A 51 -12.75 4.84 4.66
CA ASP A 51 -13.35 6.04 5.24
C ASP A 51 -13.53 7.11 4.14
N LEU A 52 -14.78 7.26 3.68
CA LEU A 52 -15.19 8.22 2.66
C LEU A 52 -15.22 9.67 3.19
N SER A 53 -14.84 9.92 4.44
CA SER A 53 -14.73 11.28 5.01
C SER A 53 -13.77 12.20 4.23
N TRP A 54 -12.88 11.62 3.41
CA TRP A 54 -11.96 12.34 2.51
C TRP A 54 -12.63 13.12 1.36
N CYS A 55 -13.93 12.92 1.10
CA CYS A 55 -14.67 13.68 0.07
C CYS A 55 -15.45 14.89 0.63
N SER A 56 -15.12 15.37 1.83
CA SER A 56 -15.74 16.55 2.44
C SER A 56 -14.87 17.79 2.29
#